data_AF-A0A0D2KJ38-F1
#
_entry.id   AF-A0A0D2KJ38-F1
#
_cell.length_a   1.000
_cell.length_b   1.000
_cell.length_c   1.000
_cell.angle_alpha   90.00
_cell.angle_beta   90.00
_cell.angle_gamma   90.00
#
_symmetry.space_group_name_H-M   'P 1'
#
loop_
_entity.id
_entity.type
_entity.pdbx_description
1 polymer ?
#
loop_
_entity_poly.entity_id
_entity_poly.type
_entity_poly.pdbx_seq_one_letter_code
_entity_poly.pdbx_strand_id
1 'polypeptide(L)'
;MPRVVERYANSYIEQEATPLLNIQLIISECDFTFKIPGRHGSFEISARYKRRVSDSRPDIVLLLLESLVTIALPQSVTTMHLDFRGGDTFVIHAPPLQAFCSMRSITVLETCPAGLFYLGQVKQPGFPFPLLDTFLLKKNPSGQDGNSLQECIHPFLAHRDRTTPVKVLKLDFAFGEPADLRFLDALAGLKIVGGIYTESGPFEYVCGSGDEQRLCFLADPGSNGQ
;
A
#
# COMPACT_ATOMS: atom_id res chain seq x y z
N MET A 1 -5.63 25.75 9.45
CA MET A 1 -5.34 25.09 8.16
C MET A 1 -6.23 23.89 7.83
N PRO A 2 -6.50 22.91 8.72
CA PRO A 2 -7.17 21.66 8.32
C PRO A 2 -8.57 21.84 7.70
N ARG A 3 -9.40 22.73 8.26
CA ARG A 3 -10.73 23.06 7.72
C ARG A 3 -10.73 23.67 6.31
N VAL A 4 -9.62 24.26 5.87
CA VAL A 4 -9.52 24.88 4.54
C VAL A 4 -9.24 23.81 3.51
N VAL A 5 -8.28 22.92 3.79
CA VAL A 5 -7.94 21.77 2.95
C VAL A 5 -9.14 20.86 2.74
N GLU A 6 -9.85 20.53 3.82
CA GLU A 6 -11.08 19.74 3.78
C GLU A 6 -12.14 20.37 2.87
N ARG A 7 -12.40 21.67 2.99
CA ARG A 7 -13.37 22.39 2.15
C ARG A 7 -12.97 22.42 0.68
N TYR A 8 -11.68 22.61 0.37
CA TYR A 8 -11.21 22.58 -1.01
C TYR A 8 -11.29 21.18 -1.62
N ALA A 9 -10.91 20.15 -0.87
CA ALA A 9 -11.07 18.77 -1.30
C ALA A 9 -12.55 18.45 -1.57
N ASN A 10 -13.44 18.77 -0.63
CA ASN A 10 -14.88 18.53 -0.78
C ASN A 10 -15.48 19.32 -1.96
N SER A 11 -15.09 20.58 -2.15
CA SER A 11 -15.54 21.36 -3.31
C SER A 11 -15.03 20.78 -4.63
N TYR A 12 -13.81 20.25 -4.67
CA TYR A 12 -13.28 19.57 -5.85
C TYR A 12 -14.05 18.26 -6.13
N ILE A 13 -14.34 17.50 -5.07
CA ILE A 13 -15.16 16.28 -5.12
C ILE A 13 -16.56 16.57 -5.69
N GLU A 14 -17.23 17.62 -5.20
CA GLU A 14 -18.55 18.03 -5.66
C GLU A 14 -18.56 18.46 -7.14
N GLN A 15 -17.48 19.09 -7.62
CA GLN A 15 -17.37 19.58 -9.00
C GLN A 15 -17.09 18.50 -10.03
N GLU A 16 -16.37 17.43 -9.68
CA GLU A 16 -16.03 16.35 -10.61
C GLU A 16 -17.23 15.50 -11.05
N ALA A 17 -18.42 15.69 -10.42
CA ALA A 17 -19.71 15.07 -10.76
C ALA A 17 -19.70 13.52 -10.86
N THR A 18 -18.59 12.89 -10.47
CA THR A 18 -18.31 11.46 -10.59
C THR A 18 -17.85 10.99 -9.21
N PRO A 19 -18.29 9.81 -8.72
CA PRO A 19 -17.85 9.33 -7.42
C PRO A 19 -16.34 9.20 -7.41
N LEU A 20 -15.68 9.91 -6.50
CA LEU A 20 -14.26 9.72 -6.25
C LEU A 20 -14.07 8.42 -5.50
N LEU A 21 -13.45 7.46 -6.18
CA LEU A 21 -13.22 6.11 -5.66
C LEU A 21 -11.81 5.93 -5.12
N ASN A 22 -10.85 6.70 -5.63
CA ASN A 22 -9.43 6.46 -5.44
C ASN A 22 -8.71 7.71 -4.93
N ILE A 23 -7.71 7.52 -4.07
CA ILE A 23 -6.75 8.55 -3.65
C ILE A 23 -5.33 8.00 -3.71
N GLN A 24 -4.34 8.88 -3.85
CA GLN A 24 -2.94 8.51 -3.90
C GLN A 24 -2.14 9.28 -2.83
N LEU A 25 -1.29 8.54 -2.13
CA LEU A 25 -0.33 9.03 -1.16
C LEU A 25 1.07 8.64 -1.61
N ILE A 26 1.92 9.63 -1.85
CA ILE A 26 3.33 9.42 -2.18
C ILE A 26 4.13 9.97 -1.00
N ILE A 27 4.92 9.11 -0.39
CA ILE A 27 5.78 9.44 0.74
C ILE A 27 7.22 9.16 0.32
N SER A 28 8.08 10.16 0.46
CA SER A 28 9.52 10.03 0.26
C SER A 28 10.28 10.75 1.35
N GLU A 29 11.61 10.65 1.34
CA GLU A 29 12.48 11.33 2.32
C GLU A 29 12.22 12.83 2.41
N CYS A 30 11.97 13.48 1.28
CA CYS A 30 11.90 14.94 1.17
C CYS A 30 10.59 15.44 0.55
N ASP A 31 9.67 14.55 0.18
CA ASP A 31 8.45 14.92 -0.52
C ASP A 31 7.28 14.10 0.01
N PHE A 32 6.19 14.81 0.29
CA PHE A 32 4.90 14.25 0.60
C PHE A 32 3.91 14.75 -0.44
N THR A 33 3.12 13.85 -1.02
CA THR A 33 2.07 14.21 -1.98
C THR A 33 0.80 13.44 -1.69
N PHE A 34 -0.28 14.15 -1.40
CA PHE A 34 -1.64 13.63 -1.39
C PHE A 34 -2.34 14.07 -2.67
N LYS A 35 -2.93 13.12 -3.39
CA LYS A 35 -3.53 13.37 -4.70
C LYS A 35 -4.90 12.70 -4.80
N ILE A 36 -5.86 13.47 -5.30
CA ILE A 36 -7.18 13.00 -5.69
C ILE A 36 -7.25 13.09 -7.22
N PRO A 37 -7.18 11.97 -7.95
CA PRO A 37 -7.33 11.97 -9.40
C PRO A 37 -8.77 12.30 -9.79
N GLY A 38 -8.95 13.27 -10.69
CA GLY A 38 -10.23 13.61 -11.31
C GLY A 38 -10.21 13.44 -12.82
N ARG A 39 -11.36 13.63 -13.45
CA ARG A 39 -11.54 13.52 -14.91
C ARG A 39 -10.92 14.70 -15.65
N HIS A 40 -10.92 15.89 -15.04
CA HIS A 40 -10.47 17.14 -15.66
C HIS A 40 -9.14 17.66 -15.11
N GLY A 41 -8.50 16.88 -14.25
CA GLY A 41 -7.26 17.24 -13.58
C GLY A 41 -7.08 16.40 -12.33
N SER A 42 -6.09 16.70 -11.51
CA SER A 42 -5.97 16.11 -10.18
C SER A 42 -5.86 17.22 -9.15
N PHE A 43 -6.61 17.08 -8.06
CA PHE A 43 -6.35 17.88 -6.87
C PHE A 43 -5.14 17.30 -6.15
N GLU A 44 -4.17 18.15 -5.84
CA GLU A 44 -2.91 17.74 -5.24
C GLU A 44 -2.54 18.67 -4.08
N ILE A 45 -2.11 18.06 -2.97
CA ILE A 45 -1.44 18.73 -1.87
C ILE A 45 -0.07 18.10 -1.78
N SER A 46 0.94 18.83 -2.24
CA SER A 46 2.33 18.40 -2.12
C SER A 46 3.11 19.33 -1.21
N ALA A 47 4.09 18.75 -0.53
CA ALA A 47 5.06 19.49 0.24
C ALA A 47 6.42 18.86 0.08
N ARG A 48 7.35 19.68 -0.38
CA ARG A 48 8.74 19.30 -0.55
C ARG A 48 9.59 20.01 0.49
N TYR A 49 10.28 19.22 1.30
CA TYR A 49 11.33 19.69 2.17
C TYR A 49 12.68 19.67 1.42
N LYS A 50 13.33 20.82 1.30
CA LYS A 50 14.71 20.89 0.80
C LYS A 50 15.66 20.70 1.99
N ARG A 51 16.18 19.48 2.18
CA ARG A 51 17.14 19.16 3.24
C ARG A 51 18.40 20.03 3.10
N ARG A 52 18.64 20.93 4.07
CA ARG A 52 19.98 21.50 4.28
C ARG A 52 20.72 20.54 5.22
N VAL A 53 21.98 20.23 4.88
CA VAL A 53 22.84 19.25 5.57
C VAL A 53 23.01 19.54 7.08
N SER A 54 22.66 20.75 7.55
CA SER A 54 22.83 21.22 8.92
C SER A 54 21.53 21.39 9.73
N ASP A 55 20.34 21.22 9.16
CA ASP A 55 19.11 21.52 9.90
C ASP A 55 18.71 20.36 10.81
N SER A 56 18.65 20.66 12.11
CA SER A 56 17.90 19.88 13.09
C SER A 56 16.43 19.81 12.65
N ARG A 57 16.07 18.66 12.05
CA ARG A 57 14.76 18.21 11.54
C ARG A 57 13.55 19.08 11.93
N PRO A 58 13.00 19.90 11.02
CA PRO A 58 11.63 20.39 11.16
C PRO A 58 10.63 19.34 10.64
N ASP A 59 9.65 19.03 11.48
CA ASP A 59 8.58 18.03 11.33
C ASP A 59 7.49 18.42 10.31
N ILE A 60 7.84 19.09 9.20
CA ILE A 60 6.85 19.57 8.21
C ILE A 60 6.07 18.41 7.60
N VAL A 61 6.75 17.30 7.30
CA VAL A 61 6.12 16.06 6.83
C VAL A 61 5.13 15.53 7.87
N LEU A 62 5.48 15.61 9.16
CA LEU A 62 4.60 15.21 10.25
C LEU A 62 3.34 16.08 10.33
N LEU A 63 3.48 17.40 10.31
CA LEU A 63 2.35 18.34 10.37
C LEU A 63 1.36 18.17 9.21
N LEU A 64 1.86 17.82 8.03
CA LEU A 64 1.03 17.55 6.86
C LEU A 64 0.31 16.20 6.96
N LEU A 65 0.99 15.19 7.49
CA LEU A 65 0.39 13.89 7.75
C LEU A 65 -0.66 13.96 8.88
N GLU A 66 -0.41 14.76 9.92
CA GLU A 66 -1.42 15.10 10.94
C GLU A 66 -2.61 15.84 10.31
N SER A 67 -2.36 16.71 9.34
CA SER A 67 -3.43 17.37 8.61
C SER A 67 -4.29 16.36 7.83
N LEU A 68 -3.72 15.27 7.31
CA LEU A 68 -4.52 14.20 6.69
C LEU A 68 -5.45 13.49 7.66
N VAL A 69 -5.05 13.30 8.93
CA VAL A 69 -5.93 12.71 9.97
C VAL A 69 -7.24 13.49 10.08
N THR A 70 -7.18 14.79 9.82
CA THR A 70 -8.34 15.69 9.91
C THR A 70 -9.11 15.85 8.60
N ILE A 71 -8.61 15.33 7.48
CA ILE A 71 -9.36 15.37 6.21
C ILE A 71 -10.42 14.28 6.27
N ALA A 72 -11.68 14.68 6.40
CA ALA A 72 -12.81 13.79 6.22
C ALA A 72 -12.93 13.41 4.73
N LEU A 73 -12.30 12.31 4.34
CA LEU A 73 -12.47 11.76 2.99
C LEU A 73 -13.93 11.34 2.77
N PRO A 74 -14.50 11.54 1.57
CA PRO A 74 -15.82 11.02 1.25
C PRO A 74 -15.89 9.51 1.43
N GLN A 75 -17.04 9.02 1.87
CA GLN A 75 -17.27 7.57 2.03
C GLN A 75 -17.19 6.79 0.71
N SER A 76 -17.33 7.48 -0.43
CA SER A 76 -17.16 6.88 -1.76
C SER A 76 -15.72 6.49 -2.06
N VAL A 77 -14.74 7.06 -1.35
CA VAL A 77 -13.32 6.73 -1.54
C VAL A 77 -13.04 5.38 -0.90
N THR A 78 -12.89 4.35 -1.73
CA THR A 78 -12.69 2.97 -1.31
C THR A 78 -11.27 2.46 -1.57
N THR A 79 -10.50 3.16 -2.38
CA THR A 79 -9.18 2.70 -2.84
C THR A 79 -8.10 3.72 -2.49
N MET A 80 -7.00 3.25 -1.90
CA MET A 80 -5.81 4.05 -1.64
C MET A 80 -4.60 3.47 -2.37
N HIS A 81 -3.90 4.32 -3.11
CA HIS A 81 -2.57 4.04 -3.67
C HIS A 81 -1.51 4.63 -2.74
N LEU A 82 -0.68 3.80 -2.15
CA LEU A 82 0.34 4.19 -1.18
C LEU A 82 1.73 3.86 -1.74
N ASP A 83 2.49 4.88 -2.11
CA ASP A 83 3.80 4.77 -2.73
C ASP A 83 4.88 5.29 -1.77
N PHE A 84 5.78 4.40 -1.34
CA PHE A 84 6.94 4.75 -0.53
C PHE A 84 8.18 4.78 -1.41
N ARG A 85 8.78 5.97 -1.54
CA ARG A 85 9.97 6.21 -2.37
C ARG A 85 11.17 6.52 -1.49
N GLY A 86 12.13 5.60 -1.45
CA GLY A 86 13.40 5.78 -0.75
C GLY A 86 13.50 4.98 0.55
N GLY A 87 14.69 4.44 0.81
CA GLY A 87 14.96 3.48 1.88
C GLY A 87 15.30 4.08 3.24
N ASP A 88 14.60 5.13 3.67
CA ASP A 88 14.91 5.76 4.96
C ASP A 88 13.88 5.48 6.06
N THR A 89 14.41 5.25 7.25
CA THR A 89 13.74 4.80 8.48
C THR A 89 12.78 5.83 9.09
N PHE A 90 12.64 7.01 8.47
CA PHE A 90 11.85 8.12 9.00
C PHE A 90 10.37 7.76 9.18
N VAL A 91 9.82 6.89 8.33
CA VAL A 91 8.43 6.41 8.40
C VAL A 91 8.17 5.54 9.64
N ILE A 92 9.21 4.91 10.20
CA ILE A 92 9.11 3.95 11.32
C ILE A 92 8.71 4.63 12.64
N HIS A 93 8.89 5.95 12.74
CA HIS A 93 8.63 6.71 13.97
C HIS A 93 7.44 7.66 13.87
N ALA A 94 6.70 7.62 12.78
CA ALA A 94 5.80 8.71 12.47
C ALA A 94 4.37 8.46 13.06
N PRO A 95 3.78 9.45 13.78
CA PRO A 95 2.33 9.63 14.01
C PRO A 95 1.30 9.52 12.83
N PRO A 96 1.66 9.63 11.52
CA PRO A 96 0.77 9.51 10.35
C PRO A 96 -0.04 8.23 10.25
N LEU A 97 0.45 7.15 10.85
CA LEU A 97 -0.19 5.84 10.73
C LEU A 97 -1.52 5.78 11.50
N GLN A 98 -1.72 6.66 12.48
CA GLN A 98 -3.02 6.82 13.16
C GLN A 98 -4.11 7.33 12.21
N ALA A 99 -3.74 8.10 11.17
CA ALA A 99 -4.68 8.55 10.14
C ALA A 99 -5.30 7.35 9.44
N PHE A 100 -4.49 6.34 9.10
CA PHE A 100 -4.94 5.14 8.40
C PHE A 100 -5.91 4.31 9.25
N CYS A 101 -5.73 4.28 10.57
CA CYS A 101 -6.67 3.61 11.48
C CYS A 101 -8.08 4.25 11.46
N SER A 102 -8.18 5.52 11.04
CA SER A 102 -9.44 6.26 10.94
C SER A 102 -10.10 6.15 9.56
N MET A 103 -9.38 5.65 8.54
CA MET A 103 -9.87 5.55 7.16
C MET A 103 -10.73 4.30 6.94
N ARG A 104 -11.97 4.36 7.46
CA ARG A 104 -12.91 3.22 7.42
C ARG A 104 -13.46 2.89 6.04
N SER A 105 -13.49 3.82 5.10
CA SER A 105 -14.05 3.57 3.77
C SER A 105 -13.11 2.80 2.85
N ILE A 106 -11.81 2.76 3.15
CA ILE A 106 -10.80 2.12 2.31
C ILE A 106 -10.92 0.59 2.44
N THR A 107 -11.34 -0.06 1.35
CA THR A 107 -11.48 -1.51 1.20
C THR A 107 -10.39 -2.10 0.30
N VAL A 108 -9.73 -1.26 -0.51
CA VAL A 108 -8.63 -1.64 -1.40
C VAL A 108 -7.40 -0.79 -1.09
N LEU A 109 -6.29 -1.44 -0.77
CA LEU A 109 -4.99 -0.78 -0.62
C LEU A 109 -4.03 -1.30 -1.68
N GLU A 110 -3.42 -0.39 -2.41
CA GLU A 110 -2.38 -0.67 -3.37
C GLU A 110 -1.05 -0.10 -2.88
N THR A 111 0.00 -0.91 -2.80
CA THR A 111 1.33 -0.44 -2.38
C THR A 111 2.45 -1.36 -2.85
N CYS A 112 3.69 -0.98 -2.61
CA CYS A 112 4.89 -1.79 -2.86
C CYS A 112 5.29 -2.59 -1.60
N PRO A 113 6.21 -3.58 -1.70
CA PRO A 113 6.66 -4.37 -0.55
C PRO A 113 7.16 -3.51 0.62
N ALA A 114 7.90 -2.43 0.32
CA ALA A 114 8.38 -1.49 1.33
C ALA A 114 7.24 -0.85 2.12
N GLY A 115 6.16 -0.44 1.44
CA GLY A 115 5.00 0.14 2.12
C GLY A 115 4.31 -0.83 3.06
N LEU A 116 4.22 -2.09 2.65
CA LEU A 116 3.66 -3.15 3.50
C LEU A 116 4.52 -3.43 4.72
N PHE A 117 5.83 -3.46 4.54
CA PHE A 117 6.80 -3.59 5.64
C PHE A 117 6.60 -2.48 6.68
N TYR A 118 6.51 -1.22 6.24
CA TYR A 118 6.26 -0.09 7.16
C TYR A 118 4.89 -0.18 7.85
N LEU A 119 3.84 -0.58 7.13
CA LEU A 119 2.52 -0.81 7.73
C LEU A 119 2.51 -1.98 8.72
N GLY A 120 3.33 -3.01 8.51
CA GLY A 120 3.50 -4.13 9.43
C GLY A 120 4.19 -3.75 10.76
N GLN A 121 4.86 -2.60 10.81
CA GLN A 121 5.57 -2.12 12.00
C GLN A 121 4.77 -1.17 12.88
N VAL A 122 3.52 -0.83 12.50
CA VAL A 122 2.69 0.11 13.26
C VAL A 122 2.33 -0.47 14.63
N LYS A 123 2.96 0.03 15.69
CA LYS A 123 2.67 -0.34 17.09
C LYS A 123 1.52 0.52 17.64
N GLN A 124 0.28 0.25 17.23
CA GLN A 124 -0.91 1.01 17.70
C GLN A 124 -2.08 0.06 18.03
N PRO A 125 -3.03 0.48 18.89
CA PRO A 125 -4.14 -0.37 19.35
C PRO A 125 -5.21 -0.65 18.27
N GLY A 126 -5.12 -0.03 17.10
CA GLY A 126 -6.05 -0.22 15.99
C GLY A 126 -5.32 -0.48 14.68
N PHE A 127 -5.92 -1.30 13.82
CA PHE A 127 -5.35 -1.65 12.52
C PHE A 127 -5.54 -0.51 11.52
N PRO A 128 -4.51 -0.16 10.73
CA PRO A 128 -4.68 0.76 9.61
C PRO A 128 -5.67 0.14 8.60
N PHE A 129 -6.59 0.95 8.07
CA PHE A 129 -7.62 0.52 7.12
C PHE A 129 -8.49 -0.62 7.66
N PRO A 130 -9.41 -0.34 8.60
CA PRO A 130 -10.15 -1.39 9.31
C PRO A 130 -11.11 -2.20 8.42
N LEU A 131 -11.58 -1.66 7.28
CA LEU A 131 -12.40 -2.39 6.31
C LEU A 131 -11.61 -2.91 5.10
N LEU A 132 -10.27 -2.91 5.18
CA LEU A 132 -9.43 -3.42 4.10
C LEU A 132 -9.72 -4.89 3.82
N ASP A 133 -10.12 -5.16 2.57
CA ASP A 133 -10.51 -6.49 2.11
C ASP A 133 -9.57 -7.01 1.01
N THR A 134 -9.07 -6.09 0.18
CA THR A 134 -8.18 -6.40 -0.95
C THR A 134 -6.89 -5.61 -0.83
N PHE A 135 -5.78 -6.31 -0.99
CA PHE A 135 -4.45 -5.73 -1.07
C PHE A 135 -3.87 -5.96 -2.48
N LEU A 136 -3.35 -4.92 -3.12
CA LEU A 136 -2.66 -5.01 -4.41
C LEU A 136 -1.18 -4.68 -4.21
N LEU A 137 -0.34 -5.69 -4.36
CA LEU A 137 1.11 -5.58 -4.23
C LEU A 137 1.73 -5.31 -5.60
N LYS A 138 2.26 -4.09 -5.77
CA LYS A 138 2.99 -3.68 -6.96
C LYS A 138 4.44 -4.14 -6.91
N LYS A 139 5.03 -4.38 -8.08
CA LYS A 139 6.50 -4.50 -8.19
C LYS A 139 7.16 -3.25 -7.64
N ASN A 140 8.25 -3.39 -6.90
CA ASN A 140 9.03 -2.23 -6.52
C ASN A 140 9.70 -1.61 -7.77
N PRO A 141 9.42 -0.34 -8.10
CA PRO A 141 10.00 0.31 -9.28
C PRO A 141 11.52 0.46 -9.21
N SER A 142 12.15 0.37 -8.03
CA SER A 142 13.61 0.51 -7.90
C SER A 142 14.40 -0.78 -8.10
N GLY A 143 13.73 -1.95 -8.18
CA GLY A 143 14.40 -3.25 -8.38
C GLY A 143 15.38 -3.66 -7.26
N GLN A 144 15.39 -2.97 -6.12
CA GLN A 144 16.32 -3.20 -5.00
C GLN A 144 15.73 -4.08 -3.89
N ASP A 145 14.80 -4.98 -4.20
CA ASP A 145 14.20 -5.87 -3.20
C ASP A 145 15.17 -7.02 -2.87
N GLY A 146 16.22 -6.70 -2.11
CA GLY A 146 17.09 -7.67 -1.43
C GLY A 146 16.48 -8.24 -0.15
N ASN A 147 15.26 -7.83 0.22
CA ASN A 147 14.54 -8.34 1.39
C ASN A 147 13.46 -9.32 0.93
N SER A 148 13.41 -10.50 1.56
CA SER A 148 12.45 -11.53 1.19
C SER A 148 11.02 -10.98 1.22
N LEU A 149 10.22 -11.25 0.19
CA LEU A 149 8.78 -10.90 0.17
C LEU A 149 8.08 -11.35 1.47
N GLN A 150 8.55 -12.46 2.06
CA GLN A 150 8.14 -12.95 3.35
C GLN A 150 8.32 -11.93 4.48
N GLU A 151 9.48 -11.31 4.63
CA GLU A 151 9.75 -10.30 5.67
C GLU A 151 8.85 -9.06 5.54
N CYS A 152 8.49 -8.69 4.31
CA CYS A 152 7.66 -7.51 4.05
C CYS A 152 6.16 -7.81 4.23
N ILE A 153 5.69 -8.94 3.71
CA ILE A 153 4.26 -9.25 3.60
C ILE A 153 3.72 -9.94 4.84
N HIS A 154 4.44 -10.93 5.36
CA HIS A 154 3.92 -11.82 6.39
C HIS A 154 3.55 -11.09 7.69
N PRO A 155 4.36 -10.15 8.23
CA PRO A 155 4.01 -9.47 9.49
C PRO A 155 2.67 -8.74 9.42
N PHE A 156 2.38 -8.05 8.31
CA PHE A 156 1.13 -7.30 8.16
C PHE A 156 -0.08 -8.23 8.02
N LEU A 157 -0.01 -9.23 7.13
CA LEU A 157 -1.13 -10.12 6.87
C LEU A 157 -1.43 -11.03 8.07
N ALA A 158 -0.41 -11.63 8.68
CA ALA A 158 -0.58 -12.49 9.84
C ALA A 158 -1.13 -11.74 11.05
N HIS A 159 -0.79 -10.45 11.20
CA HIS A 159 -1.36 -9.63 12.26
C HIS A 159 -2.86 -9.37 12.05
N ARG A 160 -3.28 -9.09 10.80
CA ARG A 160 -4.68 -8.83 10.44
C ARG A 160 -5.58 -10.06 10.48
N ASP A 161 -5.03 -11.23 10.14
CA ASP A 161 -5.75 -12.50 10.04
C ASP A 161 -6.61 -12.80 11.28
N ARG A 162 -6.13 -12.41 12.46
CA ARG A 162 -6.79 -12.66 13.75
C ARG A 162 -8.01 -11.78 14.05
N THR A 163 -8.18 -10.65 13.35
CA THR A 163 -9.19 -9.64 13.72
C THR A 163 -9.98 -9.11 12.54
N THR A 164 -9.30 -8.80 11.44
CA THR A 164 -9.86 -8.17 10.23
C THR A 164 -9.11 -8.72 9.01
N PRO A 165 -9.28 -10.02 8.72
CA PRO A 165 -8.50 -10.72 7.70
C PRO A 165 -8.68 -10.06 6.33
N VAL A 166 -7.58 -9.92 5.61
CA VAL A 166 -7.60 -9.55 4.19
C VAL A 166 -8.07 -10.77 3.41
N LYS A 167 -9.07 -10.62 2.54
CA LYS A 167 -9.59 -11.74 1.75
C LYS A 167 -8.84 -11.95 0.46
N VAL A 168 -8.30 -10.89 -0.15
CA VAL A 168 -7.65 -10.97 -1.46
C VAL A 168 -6.29 -10.29 -1.45
N LEU A 169 -5.24 -11.02 -1.83
CA LEU A 169 -3.92 -10.51 -2.17
C LEU A 169 -3.74 -10.59 -3.68
N LYS A 170 -3.69 -9.44 -4.35
CA LYS A 170 -3.38 -9.32 -5.78
C LYS A 170 -1.90 -9.01 -5.96
N LEU A 171 -1.22 -9.76 -6.81
CA LEU A 171 0.19 -9.57 -7.16
C LEU A 171 0.25 -8.98 -8.58
N ASP A 172 0.78 -7.76 -8.69
CA ASP A 172 0.90 -6.98 -9.94
C ASP A 172 2.35 -6.98 -10.45
N PHE A 173 3.09 -8.05 -10.18
CA PHE A 173 4.39 -8.32 -10.79
C PHE A 173 4.26 -9.57 -11.66
N ALA A 174 4.85 -9.53 -12.86
CA ALA A 174 4.96 -10.71 -13.71
C ALA A 174 5.73 -11.80 -12.95
N PHE A 175 5.21 -13.03 -12.91
CA PHE A 175 5.87 -14.21 -12.32
C PHE A 175 7.07 -14.71 -13.14
N GLY A 176 7.90 -13.80 -13.66
CA GLY A 176 9.14 -14.13 -14.35
C GLY A 176 10.34 -14.31 -13.40
N GLU A 177 10.20 -13.93 -12.14
CA GLU A 177 11.24 -14.05 -11.12
C GLU A 177 10.88 -15.16 -10.12
N PRO A 178 11.84 -15.99 -9.67
CA PRO A 178 11.58 -16.99 -8.65
C PRO A 178 11.01 -16.37 -7.36
N ALA A 179 9.88 -16.88 -6.89
CA ALA A 179 9.25 -16.47 -5.65
C ALA A 179 8.68 -17.69 -4.92
N ASP A 180 9.02 -17.85 -3.65
CA ASP A 180 8.40 -18.83 -2.77
C ASP A 180 7.39 -18.14 -1.86
N LEU A 181 6.10 -18.38 -2.12
CA LEU A 181 4.98 -17.79 -1.38
C LEU A 181 4.30 -18.79 -0.44
N ARG A 182 4.86 -19.99 -0.25
CA ARG A 182 4.24 -21.06 0.57
C ARG A 182 3.98 -20.64 2.00
N PHE A 183 4.77 -19.70 2.54
CA PHE A 183 4.54 -19.13 3.87
C PHE A 183 3.14 -18.48 4.02
N LEU A 184 2.49 -18.09 2.93
CA LEU A 184 1.13 -17.53 2.94
C LEU A 184 0.05 -18.61 3.12
N ASP A 185 0.35 -19.90 2.89
CA ASP A 185 -0.64 -20.97 3.02
C ASP A 185 -1.18 -21.11 4.45
N ALA A 186 -0.38 -20.67 5.43
CA ALA A 186 -0.80 -20.58 6.84
C ALA A 186 -1.97 -19.61 7.08
N LEU A 187 -2.26 -18.70 6.15
CA LEU A 187 -3.35 -17.71 6.23
C LEU A 187 -4.61 -18.25 5.55
N ALA A 188 -5.21 -19.29 6.14
CA ALA A 188 -6.32 -20.03 5.54
C ALA A 188 -7.48 -19.12 5.11
N GLY A 189 -7.94 -19.27 3.87
CA GLY A 189 -9.01 -18.46 3.27
C GLY A 189 -8.54 -17.19 2.55
N LEU A 190 -7.27 -16.78 2.67
CA LEU A 190 -6.69 -15.73 1.83
C LEU A 190 -6.66 -16.20 0.37
N LYS A 191 -7.30 -15.43 -0.53
CA LYS A 191 -7.21 -15.64 -1.98
C LYS A 191 -6.02 -14.87 -2.55
N ILE A 192 -5.08 -15.57 -3.18
CA ILE A 192 -3.96 -14.99 -3.92
C ILE A 192 -4.34 -14.97 -5.40
N VAL A 193 -4.22 -13.80 -6.02
CA VAL A 193 -4.49 -13.60 -7.46
C VAL A 193 -3.27 -12.96 -8.08
N GLY A 194 -2.83 -13.48 -9.22
CA GLY A 194 -1.65 -13.00 -9.91
C GLY A 194 -1.95 -12.50 -11.32
N GLY A 195 -1.38 -11.34 -11.67
CA GLY A 195 -1.49 -10.75 -13.01
C GLY A 195 -0.62 -11.48 -14.04
N ILE A 196 -1.28 -12.34 -14.82
CA ILE A 196 -0.96 -12.80 -16.20
C ILE A 196 0.51 -12.62 -16.63
N TYR A 197 1.30 -13.69 -16.62
CA TYR A 197 2.28 -14.11 -17.66
C TYR A 197 2.84 -15.50 -17.33
N THR A 198 1.97 -16.44 -16.93
CA THR A 198 2.28 -17.87 -17.12
C THR A 198 1.53 -18.33 -18.37
N GLU A 199 2.05 -19.32 -19.10
CA GLU A 199 1.40 -19.89 -20.30
C GLU A 199 -0.04 -20.39 -20.02
N SER A 200 -0.39 -20.54 -18.75
CA SER A 200 -1.64 -21.09 -18.20
C SER A 200 -2.71 -20.05 -17.83
N GLY A 201 -2.49 -18.75 -18.05
CA GLY A 201 -3.50 -17.71 -17.78
C GLY A 201 -3.43 -17.11 -16.35
N PRO A 202 -4.47 -16.41 -15.88
CA PRO A 202 -4.45 -15.76 -14.57
C PRO A 202 -4.30 -16.78 -13.43
N PHE A 203 -3.35 -16.53 -12.53
CA PHE A 203 -3.10 -17.39 -11.38
C PHE A 203 -4.08 -17.07 -10.25
N GLU A 204 -4.77 -18.10 -9.74
CA GLU A 204 -5.57 -18.00 -8.52
C GLU A 204 -5.29 -19.17 -7.57
N TYR A 205 -5.07 -18.86 -6.30
CA TYR A 205 -4.87 -19.82 -5.22
C TYR A 205 -5.64 -19.39 -3.97
N VAL A 206 -6.16 -20.35 -3.21
CA VAL A 206 -6.78 -20.10 -1.90
C VAL A 206 -5.92 -20.79 -0.84
N CYS A 207 -5.38 -20.01 0.08
CA CYS A 207 -4.55 -20.49 1.18
C CYS A 207 -5.32 -21.48 2.06
N GLY A 208 -4.65 -22.53 2.50
CA GLY A 208 -5.22 -23.64 3.25
C GLY A 208 -5.96 -24.67 2.39
N SER A 209 -5.86 -24.62 1.06
CA SER A 209 -6.47 -25.61 0.15
C SER A 209 -5.71 -26.94 0.08
N GLY A 210 -4.47 -26.99 0.59
CA GLY A 210 -3.64 -28.20 0.65
C GLY A 210 -2.72 -28.41 -0.56
N ASP A 211 -2.66 -27.46 -1.49
CA ASP A 211 -1.81 -27.52 -2.68
C ASP A 211 -0.77 -26.38 -2.67
N GLU A 212 -0.02 -26.27 -1.56
CA GLU A 212 0.98 -25.20 -1.36
C GLU A 212 2.05 -25.17 -2.46
N GLN A 213 2.26 -26.26 -3.20
CA GLN A 213 3.23 -26.31 -4.29
C GLN A 213 2.88 -25.31 -5.41
N ARG A 214 1.61 -24.95 -5.57
CA ARG A 214 1.17 -23.90 -6.50
C ARG A 214 1.63 -22.49 -6.11
N LEU A 215 2.13 -22.31 -4.89
CA LEU A 215 2.73 -21.06 -4.41
C LEU A 215 4.25 -21.01 -4.57
N CYS A 216 4.86 -22.03 -5.17
CA CYS A 216 6.28 -22.09 -5.44
C CYS A 216 6.54 -21.78 -6.92
N PHE A 217 7.05 -20.57 -7.19
CA PHE A 217 7.44 -20.13 -8.51
C PHE A 217 8.96 -20.20 -8.58
N LEU A 218 9.52 -21.24 -9.20
CA LEU A 218 10.96 -21.36 -9.38
C LEU A 218 11.30 -21.03 -10.85
N ALA A 219 12.46 -20.42 -11.08
CA ALA A 219 12.96 -20.27 -12.46
C ALA A 219 13.16 -21.67 -13.05
N ASP A 220 12.72 -21.82 -14.30
CA ASP A 220 13.00 -23.03 -15.05
C ASP A 220 14.53 -23.20 -15.18
N PRO A 221 15.11 -24.35 -14.80
CA PRO A 221 16.55 -24.58 -14.90
C PRO A 221 17.09 -24.60 -16.35
N GLY A 222 16.24 -24.35 -17.36
CA GLY A 222 16.58 -24.40 -18.79
C GLY A 222 16.65 -23.07 -19.55
N SER A 223 16.40 -21.92 -18.92
CA SER A 223 16.33 -20.63 -19.64
C SER A 223 17.66 -19.85 -19.76
N ASN A 224 18.77 -20.36 -19.21
CA ASN A 224 20.12 -19.83 -19.45
C ASN A 224 20.84 -20.58 -20.59
N GLY A 225 20.19 -20.65 -21.75
CA GLY A 225 20.70 -21.41 -22.88
C GLY A 225 20.21 -20.92 -24.23
N GLN A 226 20.28 -19.61 -24.50
CA GLN A 226 20.40 -19.04 -25.84
C GLN A 226 21.28 -17.80 -25.84
#